data_AF-A0A183FXZ5-F1
#
_entry.id   AF-A0A183FXZ5-F1
#
_cell.length_a   1.000
_cell.length_b   1.000
_cell.length_c   1.000
_cell.angle_alpha   90.00
_cell.angle_beta   90.00
_cell.angle_gamma   90.00
#
_symmetry.space_group_name_H-M   'P 1'
#
loop_
_entity.id
_entity.type
_entity.pdbx_description
1 polymer ?
#
loop_
_entity_poly.entity_id
_entity_poly.type
_entity_poly.pdbx_seq_one_letter_code
_entity_poly.pdbx_strand_id
1 'polypeptide(L)' 'MPRMWPSASAVAERLWSDPAQTKSADEAWPRLHEFRCRMVNRGFAAQPPNAPDYCPFEWNPAYQEL' A
#
# COMPACT_ATOMS: atom_id res chain seq x y z
N MET A 1 -4.92 -13.01 2.90
CA MET A 1 -3.87 -12.85 1.87
C MET A 1 -3.04 -11.59 2.14
N PRO A 2 -2.14 -11.59 3.13
CA PRO A 2 -1.34 -10.41 3.46
C PRO A 2 -0.23 -10.09 2.44
N ARG A 3 0.11 -11.02 1.53
CA ARG A 3 1.30 -10.94 0.66
C ARG A 3 1.11 -10.18 -0.67
N MET A 4 -0.13 -9.84 -1.05
CA MET A 4 -0.42 -9.30 -2.39
C MET A 4 -0.35 -7.77 -2.47
N TRP A 5 -0.73 -7.08 -1.39
CA TRP A 5 -0.80 -5.63 -1.34
C TRP A 5 0.27 -5.10 -0.39
N PRO A 6 0.97 -4.01 -0.73
CA PRO A 6 0.74 -3.04 -1.81
C PRO A 6 1.58 -3.26 -3.09
N SER A 7 2.34 -4.34 -3.21
CA SER A 7 3.23 -4.58 -4.37
C SER A 7 2.48 -4.63 -5.71
N ALA A 8 1.29 -5.23 -5.74
CA ALA A 8 0.44 -5.24 -6.93
C ALA A 8 -0.01 -3.82 -7.35
N SER A 9 -0.16 -2.88 -6.40
CA SER A 9 -0.51 -1.49 -6.68
C SER A 9 0.60 -0.77 -7.44
N ALA A 10 1.86 -1.06 -7.12
CA ALA A 10 3.00 -0.48 -7.83
C ALA A 10 3.03 -0.90 -9.30
N VAL A 11 2.73 -2.17 -9.60
CA VAL A 11 2.61 -2.67 -10.98
C VAL A 11 1.42 -2.04 -11.69
N ALA A 12 0.27 -1.94 -11.02
CA ALA A 12 -0.92 -1.30 -11.58
C ALA A 12 -0.66 0.17 -11.98
N GLU A 13 0.08 0.91 -11.15
CA GLU A 13 0.44 2.29 -11.44
C GLU A 13 1.29 2.43 -12.72
N ARG A 14 2.21 1.48 -12.96
CA ARG A 14 3.04 1.48 -14.19
C ARG A 14 2.23 1.21 -15.45
N LEU A 15 1.21 0.37 -15.35
CA LEU A 15 0.39 -0.04 -16.48
C LEU A 15 -0.68 1.01 -16.82
N TRP A 16 -1.09 1.82 -15.84
CA TRP A 16 -2.18 2.78 -15.99
C TRP A 16 -1.72 4.23 -16.20
N SER A 17 -0.71 4.66 -15.45
CA SER A 17 -0.29 6.06 -15.41
C SER A 17 0.72 6.39 -16.49
N ASP A 18 0.88 7.69 -16.76
CA ASP A 18 1.90 8.19 -17.68
C ASP A 18 3.30 7.65 -17.32
N PRO A 19 3.98 6.95 -18.24
CA PRO A 19 5.34 6.45 -18.02
C PRO A 19 6.35 7.52 -17.60
N ALA A 20 6.14 8.79 -17.96
CA ALA A 20 7.03 9.89 -17.58
C ALA A 20 6.96 10.18 -16.06
N GLN A 21 5.78 10.07 -15.45
CA GLN A 21 5.52 10.40 -14.04
C GLN A 21 5.72 9.20 -13.09
N THR A 22 5.98 8.03 -13.65
CA THR A 22 6.21 6.84 -12.85
C THR A 22 7.68 6.54 -12.68
N LYS A 23 8.62 7.02 -13.49
CA LYS A 23 10.03 6.54 -13.49
C LYS A 23 10.75 6.50 -12.13
N SER A 24 10.49 7.46 -11.23
CA SER A 24 11.12 7.54 -9.92
C SER A 24 10.36 6.76 -8.83
N ALA A 25 11.07 5.98 -8.03
CA ALA A 25 10.52 5.29 -6.86
C ALA A 25 10.28 6.26 -5.68
N ASP A 26 11.16 7.25 -5.51
CA ASP A 26 11.07 8.23 -4.43
C ASP A 26 9.85 9.15 -4.61
N GLU A 27 9.51 9.50 -5.85
CA GLU A 27 8.31 10.26 -6.16
C GLU A 27 7.02 9.42 -6.05
N ALA A 28 7.13 8.10 -6.27
CA ALA A 28 6.02 7.17 -6.12
C ALA A 28 5.73 6.83 -4.65
N TRP A 29 6.72 7.01 -3.77
CA TRP A 29 6.63 6.66 -2.36
C TRP A 29 5.44 7.29 -1.61
N PRO A 30 5.26 8.63 -1.59
CA PRO A 30 4.17 9.25 -0.83
C PRO A 30 2.78 8.82 -1.31
N ARG A 31 2.60 8.64 -2.63
CA ARG A 31 1.32 8.21 -3.21
C ARG A 31 1.02 6.73 -2.97
N LEU A 32 2.04 5.87 -2.99
CA LEU A 32 1.90 4.45 -2.67
C LEU A 32 1.57 4.23 -1.18
N HIS A 33 2.19 5.02 -0.30
CA HIS A 33 1.88 5.04 1.12
C HIS A 33 0.42 5.43 1.39
N GLU A 34 -0.05 6.53 0.80
CA GLU A 34 -1.45 6.94 0.92
C GLU A 34 -2.41 5.85 0.44
N PHE A 35 -2.10 5.24 -0.71
CA PHE A 35 -2.90 4.14 -1.26
C PHE A 35 -2.93 2.94 -0.31
N ARG A 36 -1.81 2.59 0.34
CA ARG A 36 -1.75 1.57 1.38
C ARG A 36 -2.67 1.90 2.55
N CYS A 37 -2.62 3.11 3.09
CA CYS A 37 -3.52 3.50 4.19
C CYS A 37 -5.00 3.46 3.78
N ARG A 38 -5.33 3.86 2.55
CA ARG A 38 -6.70 3.73 2.00
C ARG A 38 -7.14 2.26 1.89
N MET A 39 -6.25 1.36 1.50
CA MET A 39 -6.54 -0.09 1.46
C MET A 39 -6.78 -0.65 2.86
N VAL A 40 -5.92 -0.32 3.82
CA VAL A 40 -6.05 -0.75 5.22
C VAL A 40 -7.37 -0.27 5.82
N ASN A 41 -7.71 1.01 5.61
CA ASN A 41 -8.98 1.58 6.08
C ASN A 41 -10.22 0.90 5.48
N ARG A 42 -10.08 0.25 4.32
CA ARG A 42 -11.13 -0.54 3.66
C ARG A 42 -11.15 -2.01 4.11
N GLY A 43 -10.30 -2.41 5.06
CA GLY A 43 -10.21 -3.77 5.59
C GLY A 43 -9.30 -4.71 4.79
N PHE A 44 -8.53 -4.20 3.82
CA PHE A 44 -7.53 -5.02 3.14
C PHE A 44 -6.27 -5.17 3.97
N ALA A 45 -5.76 -6.40 4.07
CA ALA A 45 -4.48 -6.68 4.70
C ALA A 45 -3.33 -6.27 3.77
N ALA A 46 -2.96 -4.98 3.80
CA ALA A 46 -1.84 -4.41 3.04
C ALA A 46 -0.60 -4.22 3.92
N GLN A 47 0.53 -4.74 3.47
CA GLN A 47 1.82 -4.61 4.18
C GLN A 47 2.39 -3.18 4.08
N PRO A 48 3.22 -2.76 5.04
CA PRO A 48 3.99 -1.53 4.90
C PRO A 48 4.96 -1.67 3.70
N PRO A 49 4.98 -0.70 2.76
CA PRO A 49 5.73 -0.86 1.51
C PRO A 49 7.27 -0.77 1.64
N ASN A 50 7.81 -0.18 2.72
CA ASN A 50 9.24 -0.01 3.08
C ASN A 50 9.30 0.74 4.42
N ALA A 51 10.40 0.57 5.16
CA ALA A 51 10.77 1.34 6.35
C ALA A 51 9.71 1.27 7.49
N PRO A 52 9.91 1.94 8.65
CA PRO A 52 8.81 2.15 9.60
C PRO A 52 7.75 3.04 8.95
N ASP A 53 6.54 2.49 8.80
CA ASP A 53 5.41 3.14 8.14
C ASP A 53 4.20 3.19 9.08
N TYR A 54 3.41 4.26 9.03
CA TYR A 54 2.29 4.48 9.94
C TYR A 54 1.03 4.96 9.21
N CYS A 55 -0.11 4.33 9.50
CA CYS A 55 -1.42 4.79 9.04
C CYS A 55 -2.29 5.21 10.23
N PRO A 56 -3.16 6.23 10.09
CA PRO A 56 -4.11 6.61 11.15
C PRO A 56 -5.06 5.47 11.57
N PHE A 57 -5.44 4.64 10.59
CA PHE A 57 -6.16 3.39 10.82
C PHE A 57 -5.23 2.26 10.41
N GLU A 58 -4.78 1.47 11.38
CA GLU A 58 -3.94 0.31 11.12
C GLU A 58 -4.75 -0.97 10.99
N TRP A 59 -4.16 -1.92 10.25
CA TRP A 59 -4.72 -3.25 10.11
C TRP A 59 -4.57 -3.96 11.46
N ASN A 60 -5.65 -4.01 12.22
CA ASN A 60 -5.75 -4.85 13.40
C ASN A 60 -6.43 -6.16 12.98
N PRO A 61 -5.69 -7.26 12.79
CA PRO A 61 -6.35 -8.55 12.74
C PRO A 61 -7.04 -8.70 14.08
N ALA A 62 -8.36 -8.85 14.08
CA ALA A 62 -9.02 -9.38 15.24
C ALA A 62 -8.36 -10.73 15.56
N TYR A 63 -7.46 -10.77 16.54
CA TYR A 63 -7.16 -11.97 17.32
C TYR A 63 -8.37 -12.28 18.24
N GLN A 64 -9.57 -11.95 17.77
CA GLN A 64 -10.80 -12.20 18.49
C GLN A 64 -11.09 -13.67 18.24
N GLU A 65 -10.69 -14.45 19.24
CA GLU A 65 -11.01 -15.88 19.45
C GLU A 65 -10.01 -16.88 18.83
N LEU A 66 -8.87 -17.04 19.52
CA LEU A 66 -8.34 -18.38 19.81
C LEU A 66 -8.67 -18.71 21.28
#